data_AF-A0A4U0XH25-F1
#
_entry.id   AF-A0A4U0XH25-F1
#
_cell.length_a   1.000
_cell.length_b   1.000
_cell.length_c   1.000
_cell.angle_alpha   90.00
_cell.angle_beta   90.00
_cell.angle_gamma   90.00
#
_symmetry.space_group_name_H-M   'P 1'
#
loop_
_entity.id
_entity.type
_entity.pdbx_description
1 polymer ?
#
loop_
_entity_poly.entity_id
_entity_poly.type
_entity_poly.pdbx_seq_one_letter_code
_entity_poly.pdbx_strand_id
1 'polypeptide(L)'
;MAHNMYATTQPPLDTYPTEASRNNTNGTDQDVLERAKIREICEGWGLYRDAAEWTNYRSMFHDDAYIATSWHQGGIDDFIEASKKGFAMQDEGFMYILHRIIGQTVDVQGDRAVSKMKVTITCRYNFEGGVERGGFEMDNEADCRFFFLLEKRKGKWGVVFYTLLFDKDKMVPVNPGREYMIAEEEARKYPSGYRYLAWCEANISKTPPKMDLNSHGPERDVLYRKCKDWLDGRAVKPNLTGTDEVASW
;
A
#
# COMPACT_ATOMS: atom_id res chain seq x y z
N MET A 1 -10.36 -16.51 -26.57
CA MET A 1 -11.17 -15.68 -25.65
C MET A 1 -10.27 -14.54 -25.17
N ALA A 2 -10.75 -13.30 -25.14
CA ALA A 2 -9.98 -12.19 -24.60
C ALA A 2 -9.68 -12.46 -23.11
N HIS A 3 -8.40 -12.43 -22.73
CA HIS A 3 -8.00 -12.57 -21.33
C HIS A 3 -8.49 -11.34 -20.56
N ASN A 4 -9.40 -11.53 -19.60
CA ASN A 4 -9.85 -10.44 -18.75
C ASN A 4 -8.72 -10.06 -17.76
N MET A 5 -8.04 -8.96 -18.05
CA MET A 5 -6.92 -8.42 -17.24
C MET A 5 -7.32 -8.04 -15.81
N TYR A 6 -8.61 -7.81 -15.55
CA TYR A 6 -9.15 -7.36 -14.26
C TYR A 6 -10.13 -8.39 -13.67
N ALA A 7 -9.90 -9.68 -13.92
CA ALA A 7 -10.78 -10.74 -13.45
C ALA A 7 -10.83 -10.79 -11.91
N THR A 8 -12.02 -10.60 -11.35
CA THR A 8 -12.27 -10.82 -9.92
C THR A 8 -12.67 -12.26 -9.68
N THR A 9 -11.84 -13.01 -8.97
CA THR A 9 -12.11 -14.40 -8.61
C THR A 9 -12.04 -14.58 -7.10
N GLN A 10 -12.70 -15.62 -6.59
CA GLN A 10 -12.50 -16.03 -5.21
C GLN A 10 -11.01 -16.41 -5.00
N PRO A 11 -10.34 -15.90 -3.95
CA PRO A 11 -9.03 -16.40 -3.57
C PRO A 11 -9.09 -17.89 -3.22
N PRO A 12 -7.99 -18.64 -3.38
CA PRO A 12 -7.94 -20.04 -2.97
C PRO A 12 -8.38 -20.22 -1.51
N LEU A 13 -9.22 -21.22 -1.23
CA LEU A 13 -9.84 -21.40 0.08
C LEU A 13 -8.84 -21.69 1.19
N ASP A 14 -7.68 -22.27 0.86
CA ASP A 14 -6.57 -22.50 1.78
C ASP A 14 -5.88 -21.20 2.25
N THR A 15 -6.17 -20.06 1.63
CA THR A 15 -5.76 -18.73 2.09
C THR A 15 -6.70 -18.12 3.14
N TYR A 16 -7.83 -18.78 3.43
CA TYR A 16 -8.82 -18.29 4.39
C TYR A 16 -8.40 -18.60 5.84
N PRO A 17 -8.27 -17.59 6.73
CA PRO A 17 -7.96 -17.82 8.15
C PRO A 17 -9.22 -18.23 8.93
N THR A 18 -9.45 -19.53 9.11
CA THR A 18 -10.67 -20.09 9.73
C THR A 18 -10.84 -19.73 11.20
N GLU A 19 -9.74 -19.59 11.94
CA GLU A 19 -9.76 -19.35 13.39
C GLU A 19 -9.85 -17.86 13.76
N ALA A 20 -9.73 -16.96 12.78
CA ALA A 20 -9.70 -15.53 13.05
C ALA A 20 -11.11 -14.95 13.28
N SER A 21 -11.24 -14.21 14.38
CA SER A 21 -12.44 -13.44 14.74
C SER A 21 -12.61 -12.25 13.80
N ARG A 22 -13.74 -12.18 13.09
CA ARG A 22 -14.07 -11.13 12.10
C ARG A 22 -15.58 -10.95 11.94
N ASN A 23 -16.01 -9.88 11.27
CA ASN A 23 -17.39 -9.64 10.78
C ASN A 23 -18.52 -9.81 11.80
N ASN A 24 -18.22 -9.78 13.11
CA ASN A 24 -19.18 -10.17 14.15
C ASN A 24 -19.78 -11.57 13.92
N THR A 25 -19.13 -12.44 13.15
CA THR A 25 -19.64 -13.78 12.83
C THR A 25 -19.30 -14.77 13.94
N ASN A 26 -18.08 -14.65 14.50
CA ASN A 26 -17.57 -15.40 15.63
C ASN A 26 -16.80 -14.43 16.53
N GLY A 27 -16.88 -14.57 17.87
CA GLY A 27 -16.09 -13.79 18.82
C GLY A 27 -16.89 -13.18 19.97
N THR A 28 -16.19 -12.45 20.83
CA THR A 28 -16.73 -11.75 22.01
C THR A 28 -16.71 -10.22 21.83
N ASP A 29 -17.35 -9.48 22.74
CA ASP A 29 -17.23 -8.01 22.79
C ASP A 29 -15.77 -7.55 22.94
N GLN A 30 -14.93 -8.35 23.61
CA GLN A 30 -13.50 -8.07 23.68
C GLN A 30 -12.86 -8.08 22.29
N ASP A 31 -13.22 -9.01 21.41
CA ASP A 31 -12.67 -9.05 20.04
C ASP A 31 -13.12 -7.84 19.22
N VAL A 32 -14.33 -7.31 19.48
CA VAL A 32 -14.79 -6.06 18.87
C VAL A 32 -13.89 -4.89 19.31
N LEU A 33 -13.58 -4.80 20.60
CA LEU A 33 -12.66 -3.78 21.12
C LEU A 33 -11.25 -3.92 20.55
N GLU A 34 -10.74 -5.15 20.41
CA GLU A 34 -9.43 -5.37 19.78
C GLU A 34 -9.41 -4.93 18.32
N ARG A 35 -10.44 -5.28 17.54
CA ARG A 35 -10.59 -4.78 16.17
C ARG A 35 -10.69 -3.26 16.11
N ALA A 36 -11.39 -2.61 17.05
CA ALA A 36 -11.49 -1.16 17.10
C ALA A 36 -10.14 -0.48 17.31
N LYS A 37 -9.32 -0.98 18.26
CA LYS A 37 -7.94 -0.49 18.49
C LYS A 37 -7.08 -0.61 17.23
N ILE A 38 -7.18 -1.75 16.52
CA ILE A 38 -6.44 -1.97 15.28
C ILE A 38 -6.91 -1.02 14.18
N ARG A 39 -8.23 -0.81 14.07
CA ARG A 39 -8.78 0.14 13.09
C ARG A 39 -8.25 1.55 13.32
N GLU A 40 -8.23 2.01 14.57
CA GLU A 40 -7.70 3.32 14.96
C GLU A 40 -6.23 3.48 14.52
N ILE A 41 -5.38 2.48 14.82
CA ILE A 41 -3.98 2.47 14.38
C ILE A 41 -3.89 2.58 12.86
N CYS A 42 -4.57 1.70 12.12
CA CYS A 42 -4.46 1.66 10.66
C CYS A 42 -5.06 2.89 9.96
N GLU A 43 -6.14 3.48 10.49
CA GLU A 43 -6.76 4.70 9.92
C GLU A 43 -5.90 5.94 10.14
N GLY A 44 -5.12 6.00 11.22
CA GLY A 44 -4.14 7.08 11.45
C GLY A 44 -3.02 7.12 10.40
N TRP A 45 -2.75 6.00 9.72
CA TRP A 45 -1.62 5.86 8.78
C TRP A 45 -1.58 6.95 7.71
N GLY A 46 -2.69 7.13 6.97
CA GLY A 46 -2.77 8.10 5.86
C GLY A 46 -2.72 9.53 6.39
N LEU A 47 -3.50 9.80 7.43
CA LEU A 47 -3.57 11.13 8.06
C LEU A 47 -2.20 11.61 8.55
N TYR A 48 -1.50 10.80 9.33
CA TYR A 48 -0.23 11.21 9.91
C TYR A 48 0.86 11.36 8.84
N ARG A 49 0.93 10.45 7.86
CA ARG A 49 1.94 10.54 6.79
C ARG A 49 1.72 11.76 5.91
N ASP A 50 0.49 11.96 5.46
CA ASP A 50 0.17 13.01 4.49
C ASP A 50 0.34 14.42 5.10
N ALA A 51 0.14 14.55 6.41
CA ALA A 51 0.36 15.79 7.17
C ALA A 51 1.75 15.91 7.81
N ALA A 52 2.67 14.98 7.51
CA ALA A 52 4.02 14.94 8.09
C ALA A 52 4.06 14.91 9.64
N GLU A 53 3.04 14.32 10.27
CA GLU A 53 2.97 14.10 11.73
C GLU A 53 3.85 12.90 12.14
N TRP A 54 5.16 12.99 11.92
CA TRP A 54 6.10 11.86 12.03
C TRP A 54 6.12 11.20 13.39
N THR A 55 5.93 11.95 14.48
CA THR A 55 5.83 11.40 15.84
C THR A 55 4.61 10.50 15.99
N ASN A 56 3.46 10.94 15.47
CA ASN A 56 2.22 10.17 15.51
C ASN A 56 2.32 8.96 14.56
N TYR A 57 2.85 9.16 13.35
CA TYR A 57 3.11 8.08 12.40
C TYR A 57 3.99 6.99 13.03
N ARG A 58 5.14 7.35 13.62
CA ARG A 58 6.07 6.39 14.23
C ARG A 58 5.45 5.62 15.39
N SER A 59 4.52 6.23 16.14
CA SER A 59 3.88 5.63 17.31
C SER A 59 3.03 4.39 17.02
N MET A 60 2.63 4.22 15.74
CA MET A 60 1.83 3.11 15.24
C MET A 60 2.60 1.79 15.13
N PHE A 61 3.93 1.87 15.06
CA PHE A 61 4.79 0.77 14.66
C PHE A 61 5.57 0.20 15.84
N HIS A 62 5.83 -1.11 15.79
CA HIS A 62 6.93 -1.68 16.58
C HIS A 62 8.28 -1.32 15.97
N ASP A 63 9.35 -1.41 16.75
CA ASP A 63 10.69 -0.97 16.32
C ASP A 63 11.28 -1.81 15.18
N ASP A 64 10.84 -3.06 15.06
CA ASP A 64 11.22 -4.01 13.99
C ASP A 64 10.27 -3.95 12.79
N ALA A 65 9.42 -2.93 12.70
CA ALA A 65 8.44 -2.86 11.62
C ALA A 65 9.10 -2.67 10.25
N TYR A 66 8.60 -3.43 9.27
CA TYR A 66 9.09 -3.38 7.89
C TYR A 66 8.01 -2.87 6.93
N ILE A 67 8.41 -2.05 5.97
CA ILE A 67 7.52 -1.42 5.00
C ILE A 67 7.95 -1.85 3.60
N ALA A 68 6.99 -2.27 2.78
CA ALA A 68 7.21 -2.53 1.37
C ALA A 68 6.14 -1.83 0.51
N THR A 69 6.52 -0.75 -0.15
CA THR A 69 5.70 0.00 -1.13
C THR A 69 6.31 -0.09 -2.53
N SER A 70 5.71 0.62 -3.50
CA SER A 70 6.26 0.73 -4.86
C SER A 70 7.66 1.34 -4.89
N TRP A 71 7.96 2.28 -4.02
CA TRP A 71 9.19 3.08 -4.08
C TRP A 71 10.16 2.85 -2.90
N HIS A 72 9.76 2.11 -1.87
CA HIS A 72 10.60 1.87 -0.69
C HIS A 72 10.41 0.46 -0.12
N GLN A 73 11.52 -0.15 0.31
CA GLN A 73 11.55 -1.41 1.04
C GLN A 73 12.56 -1.30 2.18
N GLY A 74 12.11 -1.31 3.43
CA GLY A 74 12.99 -1.03 4.56
C GLY A 74 12.29 -0.95 5.92
N GLY A 75 13.08 -0.66 6.97
CA GLY A 75 12.56 -0.45 8.31
C GLY A 75 11.75 0.84 8.43
N ILE A 76 10.92 0.96 9.46
CA ILE A 76 10.06 2.14 9.68
C ILE A 76 10.82 3.45 9.74
N ASP A 77 11.97 3.49 10.42
CA ASP A 77 12.73 4.73 10.57
C ASP A 77 13.36 5.15 9.23
N ASP A 78 13.85 4.19 8.43
CA ASP A 78 14.35 4.44 7.07
C ASP A 78 13.24 4.95 6.14
N PHE A 79 12.04 4.38 6.25
CA PHE A 79 10.88 4.82 5.48
C PHE A 79 10.45 6.25 5.82
N ILE A 80 10.49 6.63 7.11
CA ILE A 80 10.18 7.99 7.56
C ILE A 80 11.22 8.96 7.01
N GLU A 81 12.51 8.65 7.12
CA GLU A 81 13.57 9.52 6.61
C GLU A 81 13.52 9.64 5.08
N ALA A 82 13.24 8.56 4.36
CA ALA A 82 13.03 8.60 2.92
C ALA A 82 11.80 9.45 2.53
N SER A 83 10.72 9.37 3.30
CA SER A 83 9.51 10.20 3.09
C SER A 83 9.81 11.68 3.32
N LYS A 84 10.53 12.04 4.39
CA LYS A 84 10.96 13.42 4.66
C LYS A 84 11.83 13.97 3.53
N LYS A 85 12.79 13.18 3.03
CA LYS A 85 13.63 13.55 1.88
C LYS A 85 12.78 13.80 0.64
N GLY A 86 11.82 12.90 0.35
CA GLY A 86 10.87 13.09 -0.74
C GLY A 86 10.10 14.40 -0.61
N PHE A 87 9.50 14.67 0.54
CA PHE A 87 8.72 15.89 0.77
C PHE A 87 9.57 17.17 0.65
N ALA A 88 10.84 17.12 1.06
CA ALA A 88 11.76 18.26 0.90
C ALA A 88 12.12 18.54 -0.58
N MET A 89 11.87 17.61 -1.51
CA MET A 89 12.15 17.75 -2.94
C MET A 89 10.90 18.10 -3.76
N GLN A 90 9.81 18.57 -3.13
CA GLN A 90 8.58 18.93 -3.85
C GLN A 90 8.78 20.03 -4.89
N ASP A 91 9.61 21.04 -4.58
CA ASP A 91 9.99 22.10 -5.52
C ASP A 91 10.85 21.59 -6.69
N GLU A 92 11.48 20.42 -6.52
CA GLU A 92 12.31 19.74 -7.52
C GLU A 92 11.54 18.67 -8.31
N GLY A 93 10.22 18.54 -8.07
CA GLY A 93 9.34 17.65 -8.81
C GLY A 93 8.91 16.38 -8.09
N PHE A 94 9.21 16.23 -6.79
CA PHE A 94 8.57 15.18 -6.00
C PHE A 94 7.06 15.43 -5.90
N MET A 95 6.27 14.38 -6.06
CA MET A 95 4.82 14.49 -6.12
C MET A 95 4.21 14.90 -4.79
N TYR A 96 3.15 15.70 -4.85
CA TYR A 96 2.26 15.88 -3.70
C TYR A 96 1.33 14.68 -3.59
N ILE A 97 1.24 14.06 -2.41
CA ILE A 97 0.58 12.75 -2.23
C ILE A 97 -0.48 12.80 -1.14
N LEU A 98 -1.65 12.21 -1.40
CA LEU A 98 -2.73 12.04 -0.45
C LEU A 98 -3.34 10.64 -0.51
N HIS A 99 -3.81 10.14 0.63
CA HIS A 99 -4.45 8.84 0.79
C HIS A 99 -5.91 8.99 1.24
N ARG A 100 -6.85 8.64 0.37
CA ARG A 100 -8.27 8.55 0.72
C ARG A 100 -8.57 7.17 1.26
N ILE A 101 -8.86 7.07 2.56
CA ILE A 101 -9.21 5.81 3.23
C ILE A 101 -10.71 5.58 3.08
N ILE A 102 -11.10 4.44 2.51
CA ILE A 102 -12.50 4.15 2.12
C ILE A 102 -13.16 3.16 3.08
N GLY A 103 -12.36 2.34 3.76
CA GLY A 103 -12.83 1.37 4.73
C GLY A 103 -11.81 0.27 4.96
N GLN A 104 -12.01 -0.54 5.99
CA GLN A 104 -11.11 -1.65 6.32
C GLN A 104 -11.83 -2.83 6.97
N THR A 105 -11.20 -3.99 6.86
CA THR A 105 -11.58 -5.21 7.59
C THR A 105 -10.45 -5.63 8.51
N VAL A 106 -10.75 -6.16 9.69
CA VAL A 106 -9.75 -6.66 10.63
C VAL A 106 -10.05 -8.11 11.00
N ASP A 107 -9.04 -8.95 10.84
CA ASP A 107 -9.00 -10.35 11.26
C ASP A 107 -8.09 -10.45 12.49
N VAL A 108 -8.56 -11.03 13.61
CA VAL A 108 -7.80 -11.16 14.87
C VAL A 108 -7.70 -12.61 15.30
N GLN A 109 -6.51 -13.06 15.69
CA GLN A 109 -6.26 -14.39 16.24
C GLN A 109 -5.21 -14.29 17.37
N GLY A 110 -5.68 -14.34 18.61
CA GLY A 110 -4.83 -14.13 19.79
C GLY A 110 -4.15 -12.76 19.77
N ASP A 111 -2.82 -12.75 19.87
CA ASP A 111 -1.99 -11.54 19.85
C ASP A 111 -1.58 -11.10 18.43
N ARG A 112 -2.18 -11.64 17.37
CA ARG A 112 -1.90 -11.27 15.98
C ARG A 112 -3.15 -10.81 15.25
N ALA A 113 -2.95 -9.87 14.34
CA ALA A 113 -4.02 -9.36 13.50
C ALA A 113 -3.56 -9.02 12.08
N VAL A 114 -4.53 -9.02 11.17
CA VAL A 114 -4.39 -8.51 9.80
C VAL A 114 -5.47 -7.46 9.57
N SER A 115 -5.06 -6.25 9.20
CA SER A 115 -5.99 -5.25 8.65
C SER A 115 -5.82 -5.13 7.14
N LYS A 116 -6.95 -5.16 6.42
CA LYS A 116 -7.01 -4.87 4.98
C LYS A 116 -7.77 -3.58 4.78
N MET A 117 -7.10 -2.56 4.28
CA MET A 117 -7.65 -1.20 4.15
C MET A 117 -7.71 -0.79 2.68
N LYS A 118 -8.90 -0.39 2.22
CA LYS A 118 -9.08 0.13 0.87
C LYS A 118 -8.66 1.60 0.83
N VAL A 119 -7.80 1.94 -0.12
CA VAL A 119 -7.21 3.28 -0.25
C VAL A 119 -7.20 3.70 -1.71
N THR A 120 -7.48 4.97 -1.98
CA THR A 120 -7.11 5.62 -3.25
C THR A 120 -5.96 6.58 -2.98
N ILE A 121 -4.80 6.29 -3.59
CA ILE A 121 -3.63 7.16 -3.57
C ILE A 121 -3.80 8.18 -4.67
N THR A 122 -3.60 9.45 -4.34
CA THR A 122 -3.59 10.55 -5.31
C THR A 122 -2.20 11.16 -5.29
N CYS A 123 -1.50 11.09 -6.42
CA CYS A 123 -0.20 11.72 -6.59
C CYS A 123 -0.32 12.82 -7.63
N ARG A 124 -0.12 14.07 -7.22
CA ARG A 124 -0.06 15.23 -8.11
C ARG A 124 1.35 15.42 -8.61
N TYR A 125 1.49 15.41 -9.93
CA TYR A 125 2.76 15.57 -10.63
C TYR A 125 2.75 16.85 -11.47
N ASN A 126 3.90 17.53 -11.47
CA ASN A 126 4.20 18.59 -12.42
C ASN A 126 4.68 17.98 -13.74
N PHE A 127 3.96 18.24 -14.82
CA PHE A 127 4.34 17.91 -16.18
C PHE A 127 4.92 19.15 -16.88
N GLU A 128 5.90 18.93 -17.76
CA GLU A 128 6.55 20.00 -18.54
C GLU A 128 7.09 21.15 -17.67
N GLY A 129 7.63 20.83 -16.49
CA GLY A 129 8.20 21.81 -15.56
C GLY A 129 7.19 22.52 -14.66
N GLY A 130 5.91 22.14 -14.70
CA GLY A 130 4.86 22.67 -13.82
C GLY A 130 4.25 23.98 -14.31
N VAL A 131 3.15 24.39 -13.68
CA VAL A 131 2.30 25.53 -14.12
C VAL A 131 3.11 26.83 -14.22
N GLU A 132 4.02 27.08 -13.27
CA GLU A 132 4.85 28.30 -13.24
C GLU A 132 5.82 28.40 -14.43
N ARG A 133 6.18 27.27 -15.05
CA ARG A 133 7.09 27.20 -16.21
C ARG A 133 6.35 26.98 -17.52
N GLY A 134 5.03 27.16 -17.54
CA GLY A 134 4.18 26.98 -18.71
C GLY A 134 3.69 25.54 -18.94
N GLY A 135 4.09 24.61 -18.08
CA GLY A 135 3.57 23.24 -18.02
C GLY A 135 2.20 23.15 -17.35
N PHE A 136 1.90 22.00 -16.75
CA PHE A 136 0.61 21.73 -16.11
C PHE A 136 0.70 20.60 -15.08
N GLU A 137 -0.36 20.43 -14.29
CA GLU A 137 -0.46 19.38 -13.28
C GLU A 137 -1.37 18.24 -13.75
N MET A 138 -0.97 17.03 -13.40
CA MET A 138 -1.75 15.81 -13.58
C MET A 138 -1.82 15.06 -12.26
N ASP A 139 -3.00 14.55 -11.92
CA ASP A 139 -3.17 13.64 -10.80
C ASP A 139 -3.14 12.19 -11.32
N ASN A 140 -2.29 11.36 -10.73
CA ASN A 140 -2.48 9.92 -10.76
C ASN A 140 -3.43 9.53 -9.63
N GLU A 141 -4.47 8.74 -9.93
CA GLU A 141 -5.32 8.13 -8.93
C GLU A 141 -5.19 6.61 -8.98
N ALA A 142 -4.57 6.01 -7.97
CA ALA A 142 -4.37 4.57 -7.85
C ALA A 142 -5.24 3.97 -6.74
N ASP A 143 -6.17 3.11 -7.12
CA ASP A 143 -6.96 2.33 -6.18
C ASP A 143 -6.17 1.09 -5.75
N CYS A 144 -6.05 0.89 -4.44
CA CYS A 144 -5.28 -0.20 -3.88
C CYS A 144 -5.88 -0.71 -2.56
N ARG A 145 -5.30 -1.79 -2.06
CA ARG A 145 -5.59 -2.38 -0.76
C ARG A 145 -4.29 -2.48 0.01
N PHE A 146 -4.21 -1.81 1.15
CA PHE A 146 -3.12 -1.95 2.11
C PHE A 146 -3.40 -3.15 3.01
N PHE A 147 -2.34 -3.89 3.33
CA PHE A 147 -2.35 -5.05 4.20
C PHE A 147 -1.39 -4.78 5.35
N PHE A 148 -1.93 -4.58 6.55
CA PHE A 148 -1.15 -4.40 7.77
C PHE A 148 -1.15 -5.71 8.54
N LEU A 149 0.03 -6.18 8.93
CA LEU A 149 0.22 -7.21 9.94
C LEU A 149 0.54 -6.53 11.25
N LEU A 150 -0.22 -6.85 12.29
CA LEU A 150 -0.06 -6.29 13.63
C LEU A 150 0.16 -7.38 14.66
N GLU A 151 0.92 -7.03 15.69
CA GLU A 151 1.18 -7.87 16.85
C GLU A 151 0.89 -7.10 18.14
N LYS A 152 0.28 -7.76 19.12
CA LYS A 152 0.16 -7.27 20.48
C LYS A 152 1.37 -7.71 21.28
N ARG A 153 2.22 -6.76 21.69
CA ARG A 153 3.38 -7.01 22.54
C ARG A 153 3.20 -6.30 23.87
N LYS A 154 3.30 -7.03 24.98
CA LYS A 154 3.13 -6.49 26.35
C LYS A 154 1.81 -5.68 26.48
N GLY A 155 0.73 -6.19 25.88
CA GLY A 155 -0.60 -5.57 25.93
C GLY A 155 -0.87 -4.46 24.90
N LYS A 156 0.12 -4.03 24.10
CA LYS A 156 -0.02 -2.96 23.11
C LYS A 156 0.07 -3.48 21.67
N TRP A 157 -0.91 -3.15 20.84
CA TRP A 157 -0.86 -3.38 19.39
C TRP A 157 0.13 -2.43 18.71
N GLY A 158 0.81 -2.95 17.69
CA GLY A 158 1.62 -2.17 16.77
C GLY A 158 1.75 -2.88 15.43
N VAL A 159 1.96 -2.10 14.37
CA VAL A 159 2.24 -2.63 13.04
C VAL A 159 3.65 -3.22 13.02
N VAL A 160 3.78 -4.44 12.50
CA VAL A 160 5.07 -5.12 12.26
C VAL A 160 5.42 -5.17 10.78
N PHE A 161 4.42 -5.13 9.90
CA PHE A 161 4.62 -5.12 8.47
C PHE A 161 3.44 -4.45 7.78
N TYR A 162 3.71 -3.67 6.74
CA TYR A 162 2.67 -3.42 5.76
C TYR A 162 3.19 -3.39 4.32
N THR A 163 2.27 -3.74 3.43
CA THR A 163 2.43 -3.61 1.99
C THR A 163 1.06 -3.37 1.34
N LEU A 164 0.98 -3.38 0.02
CA LEU A 164 -0.23 -3.12 -0.73
C LEU A 164 -0.32 -3.94 -2.01
N LEU A 165 -1.53 -4.09 -2.51
CA LEU A 165 -1.80 -4.50 -3.89
C LEU A 165 -2.59 -3.42 -4.60
N PHE A 166 -2.16 -3.07 -5.79
CA PHE A 166 -2.84 -2.12 -6.65
C PHE A 166 -3.88 -2.80 -7.52
N ASP A 167 -5.09 -2.24 -7.55
CA ASP A 167 -6.24 -2.76 -8.27
C ASP A 167 -6.42 -2.09 -9.64
N LYS A 168 -6.20 -0.78 -9.74
CA LYS A 168 -6.20 -0.02 -11.01
C LYS A 168 -5.72 1.40 -10.75
N ASP A 169 -5.26 2.07 -11.79
CA ASP A 169 -4.98 3.49 -11.73
C ASP A 169 -5.40 4.23 -13.01
N LYS A 170 -5.34 5.55 -12.95
CA LYS A 170 -5.59 6.45 -14.09
C LYS A 170 -4.83 7.76 -13.92
N MET A 171 -4.61 8.45 -15.02
CA MET A 171 -4.15 9.83 -15.05
C MET A 171 -5.32 10.77 -15.34
N VAL A 172 -5.41 11.87 -14.59
CA VAL A 172 -6.45 12.89 -14.74
C VAL A 172 -5.76 14.26 -14.81
N PRO A 173 -6.01 15.08 -15.83
CA PRO A 173 -5.48 16.44 -15.86
C PRO A 173 -6.17 17.30 -14.80
N VAL A 174 -5.40 18.05 -14.01
CA VAL A 174 -5.95 18.96 -13.00
C VAL A 174 -6.68 20.12 -13.68
N ASN A 175 -6.09 20.64 -14.76
CA ASN A 175 -6.78 21.52 -15.68
C ASN A 175 -7.47 20.68 -16.77
N PRO A 176 -8.81 20.62 -16.84
CA PRO A 176 -9.52 19.75 -17.78
C PRO A 176 -9.31 20.09 -19.26
N GLY A 177 -8.72 21.25 -19.59
CA GLY A 177 -8.32 21.62 -20.96
C GLY A 177 -6.92 21.17 -21.36
N ARG A 178 -6.18 20.48 -20.49
CA ARG A 178 -4.85 19.93 -20.76
C ARG A 178 -4.93 18.44 -21.04
N GLU A 179 -4.04 17.95 -21.87
CA GLU A 179 -3.84 16.53 -22.15
C GLU A 179 -2.36 16.20 -22.16
N TYR A 180 -2.04 14.97 -21.76
CA TYR A 180 -0.71 14.41 -21.91
C TYR A 180 -0.83 12.95 -22.34
N MET A 181 -0.18 12.63 -23.46
CA MET A 181 -0.26 11.29 -24.05
C MET A 181 0.94 10.45 -23.58
N ILE A 182 0.67 9.52 -22.66
CA ILE A 182 1.60 8.44 -22.34
C ILE A 182 1.41 7.35 -23.39
N ALA A 183 2.47 7.03 -24.14
CA ALA A 183 2.41 6.00 -25.17
C ALA A 183 2.00 4.65 -24.58
N GLU A 184 1.08 3.95 -25.24
CA GLU A 184 0.51 2.68 -24.77
C GLU A 184 1.58 1.61 -24.59
N GLU A 185 2.53 1.51 -25.52
CA GLU A 185 3.67 0.60 -25.45
C GLU A 185 4.59 0.87 -24.27
N GLU A 186 4.76 2.14 -23.86
CA GLU A 186 5.55 2.51 -22.68
C GLU A 186 4.81 2.15 -21.40
N ALA A 187 3.53 2.47 -21.33
CA ALA A 187 2.70 2.15 -20.19
C ALA A 187 2.62 0.62 -20.00
N ARG A 188 2.45 -0.17 -21.07
CA ARG A 188 2.30 -1.63 -20.99
C ARG A 188 3.50 -2.39 -20.41
N LYS A 189 4.65 -1.73 -20.22
CA LYS A 189 5.81 -2.30 -19.51
C LYS A 189 5.56 -2.46 -18.00
N TYR A 190 4.55 -1.78 -17.46
CA TYR A 190 4.23 -1.79 -16.03
C TYR A 190 2.94 -2.57 -15.70
N PRO A 191 2.81 -3.09 -14.46
CA PRO A 191 1.68 -3.92 -14.07
C PRO A 191 0.34 -3.18 -14.16
N SER A 192 -0.71 -3.90 -14.53
CA SER A 192 -2.02 -3.33 -14.85
C SER A 192 -2.74 -2.61 -13.70
N GLY A 193 -2.38 -2.91 -12.45
CA GLY A 193 -2.98 -2.29 -11.27
C GLY A 193 -2.50 -0.85 -10.99
N TYR A 194 -1.32 -0.46 -11.46
CA TYR A 194 -0.67 0.82 -11.09
C TYR A 194 0.27 1.31 -12.20
N ARG A 195 -0.15 1.09 -13.43
CA ARG A 195 0.68 1.25 -14.62
C ARG A 195 1.19 2.67 -14.77
N TYR A 196 0.29 3.63 -14.62
CA TYR A 196 0.62 5.04 -14.80
C TYR A 196 1.36 5.60 -13.61
N LEU A 197 1.08 5.13 -12.39
CA LEU A 197 1.85 5.44 -11.20
C LEU A 197 3.31 4.98 -11.36
N ALA A 198 3.49 3.72 -11.75
CA ALA A 198 4.81 3.13 -11.99
C ALA A 198 5.56 3.85 -13.13
N TRP A 199 4.85 4.25 -14.18
CA TRP A 199 5.41 5.09 -15.25
C TRP A 199 5.87 6.45 -14.70
N CYS A 200 5.06 7.14 -13.88
CA CYS A 200 5.44 8.41 -13.27
C CYS A 200 6.63 8.26 -12.30
N GLU A 201 6.64 7.22 -11.47
CA GLU A 201 7.76 6.95 -10.55
C GLU A 201 9.08 6.78 -11.32
N ALA A 202 9.06 5.99 -12.40
CA ALA A 202 10.24 5.76 -13.23
C ALA A 202 10.67 6.99 -14.04
N ASN A 203 9.72 7.71 -14.64
CA ASN A 203 10.01 8.74 -15.65
C ASN A 203 10.04 10.16 -15.09
N ILE A 204 9.27 10.46 -14.05
CA ILE A 204 9.20 11.78 -13.43
C ILE A 204 10.01 11.78 -12.14
N SER A 205 9.68 10.91 -11.18
CA SER A 205 10.37 10.85 -9.89
C SER A 205 11.77 10.22 -9.96
N LYS A 206 12.10 9.55 -11.09
CA LYS A 206 13.37 8.84 -11.30
C LYS A 206 13.67 7.75 -10.27
N THR A 207 12.61 7.19 -9.68
CA THR A 207 12.69 6.09 -8.71
C THR A 207 12.08 4.85 -9.34
N PRO A 208 12.86 3.78 -9.62
CA PRO A 208 12.32 2.56 -10.19
C PRO A 208 11.24 1.92 -9.30
N PRO A 209 10.04 1.62 -9.84
CA PRO A 209 8.98 1.01 -9.08
C PRO A 209 9.25 -0.48 -8.82
N LYS A 210 8.83 -0.96 -7.65
CA LYS A 210 8.64 -2.39 -7.37
C LYS A 210 7.55 -2.93 -8.29
N MET A 211 7.77 -4.11 -8.89
CA MET A 211 6.95 -4.65 -9.99
C MET A 211 5.97 -5.75 -9.57
N ASP A 212 6.08 -6.25 -8.35
CA ASP A 212 5.29 -7.34 -7.76
C ASP A 212 4.29 -6.82 -6.71
N LEU A 213 3.49 -5.80 -7.08
CA LEU A 213 2.41 -5.25 -6.24
C LEU A 213 1.04 -5.28 -6.94
N ASN A 214 0.85 -6.20 -7.90
CA ASN A 214 -0.34 -6.22 -8.74
C ASN A 214 -1.45 -7.12 -8.17
N SER A 215 -2.69 -6.60 -8.05
CA SER A 215 -3.85 -7.42 -7.64
C SER A 215 -4.27 -8.48 -8.66
N HIS A 216 -3.81 -8.36 -9.91
CA HIS A 216 -4.22 -9.22 -11.03
C HIS A 216 -3.21 -10.33 -11.36
N GLY A 217 -2.12 -10.41 -10.61
CA GLY A 217 -1.09 -11.43 -10.75
C GLY A 217 -1.05 -12.41 -9.57
N PRO A 218 -0.06 -13.32 -9.54
CA PRO A 218 0.12 -14.28 -8.45
C PRO A 218 0.34 -13.63 -7.08
N GLU A 219 0.80 -12.37 -7.05
CA GLU A 219 1.07 -11.59 -5.84
C GLU A 219 -0.14 -11.49 -4.92
N ARG A 220 -1.35 -11.46 -5.51
CA ARG A 220 -2.61 -11.49 -4.76
C ARG A 220 -2.68 -12.70 -3.85
N ASP A 221 -2.55 -13.90 -4.41
CA ASP A 221 -2.72 -15.12 -3.64
C ASP A 221 -1.54 -15.36 -2.69
N VAL A 222 -0.34 -14.89 -3.06
CA VAL A 222 0.84 -14.89 -2.19
C VAL A 222 0.61 -14.03 -0.95
N LEU A 223 0.13 -12.79 -1.10
CA LEU A 223 -0.11 -11.90 0.04
C LEU A 223 -1.27 -12.41 0.92
N TYR A 224 -2.30 -13.00 0.33
CA TYR A 224 -3.39 -13.63 1.09
C TYR A 224 -2.90 -14.82 1.92
N ARG A 225 -2.04 -15.69 1.36
CA ARG A 225 -1.38 -16.77 2.14
C ARG A 225 -0.54 -16.19 3.28
N LYS A 226 0.26 -15.16 3.02
CA LYS A 226 1.04 -14.48 4.07
C LYS A 226 0.18 -13.92 5.20
N CYS A 227 -1.00 -13.36 4.88
CA CYS A 227 -1.95 -12.90 5.90
C CYS A 227 -2.43 -14.06 6.79
N LYS A 228 -2.75 -15.21 6.19
CA LYS A 228 -3.12 -16.41 6.95
C LYS A 228 -1.95 -16.95 7.77
N ASP A 229 -0.77 -17.07 7.18
CA ASP A 229 0.46 -17.52 7.84
C ASP A 229 0.78 -16.66 9.06
N TRP A 230 0.62 -15.34 8.94
CA TRP A 230 0.77 -14.43 10.06
C TRP A 230 -0.18 -14.77 11.21
N LEU A 231 -1.48 -14.92 10.93
CA LEU A 231 -2.49 -15.26 11.93
C LEU A 231 -2.23 -16.63 12.57
N ASP A 232 -1.71 -17.59 11.80
CA ASP A 232 -1.33 -18.93 12.26
C ASP A 232 -0.02 -18.98 13.07
N GLY A 233 0.59 -17.82 13.38
CA GLY A 233 1.79 -17.76 14.19
C GLY A 233 3.11 -17.92 13.41
N ARG A 234 3.07 -18.06 12.08
CA ARG A 234 4.27 -18.20 11.24
C ARG A 234 4.95 -16.85 11.01
N ALA A 235 6.25 -16.89 10.73
CA ALA A 235 6.98 -15.70 10.32
C ALA A 235 6.60 -15.34 8.88
N VAL A 236 6.36 -14.05 8.61
CA VAL A 236 6.08 -13.55 7.26
C VAL A 236 7.26 -12.72 6.77
N LYS A 237 7.74 -13.04 5.56
CA LYS A 237 8.78 -12.26 4.88
C LYS A 237 8.18 -11.16 4.00
N PRO A 238 8.85 -10.00 3.83
CA PRO A 238 8.30 -8.84 3.12
C PRO A 238 8.06 -8.97 1.61
N ASN A 239 8.71 -9.91 0.91
CA ASN A 239 8.68 -9.96 -0.55
C ASN A 239 7.46 -10.72 -1.10
N LEU A 240 6.89 -10.26 -2.22
CA LEU A 240 5.67 -10.81 -2.83
C LEU A 240 5.91 -11.64 -4.10
N THR A 241 7.17 -11.87 -4.49
CA THR A 241 7.58 -12.59 -5.72
C THR A 241 7.25 -14.10 -5.76
N GLY A 242 6.53 -14.64 -4.78
CA GLY A 242 6.14 -16.06 -4.76
C GLY A 242 7.27 -17.06 -4.48
N THR A 243 8.52 -16.61 -4.34
CA THR A 243 9.66 -17.39 -3.86
C THR A 243 10.26 -16.73 -2.63
N ASP A 244 10.40 -17.47 -1.53
CA ASP A 244 10.99 -17.00 -0.27
C ASP A 244 12.53 -16.82 -0.32
N GLU A 245 13.09 -16.60 -1.52
CA GLU A 245 14.51 -16.35 -1.73
C GLU A 245 14.77 -14.83 -1.82
N VAL A 246 15.51 -14.36 -0.82
CA VAL A 246 16.12 -13.03 -0.78
C VAL A 246 17.61 -13.27 -1.03
N ALA A 247 18.09 -13.03 -2.25
CA ALA A 247 19.51 -13.24 -2.55
C ALA A 247 20.42 -12.21 -1.84
N SER A 248 19.87 -11.08 -1.40
CA SER A 248 20.54 -10.09 -0.55
C SER A 248 19.58 -8.94 -0.25
N TRP A 249 19.72 -8.35 0.93
CA TRP A 249 19.12 -7.07 1.28
C TRP A 249 19.92 -5.92 0.66
#